data_AF-A0ABD2Q908-F1
#
_entry.id   AF-A0ABD2Q908-F1
#
_cell.length_a   1.000
_cell.length_b   1.000
_cell.length_c   1.000
_cell.angle_alpha   90.00
_cell.angle_beta   90.00
_cell.angle_gamma   90.00
#
_symmetry.space_group_name_H-M   'P 1'
#
loop_
_entity.id
_entity.type
_entity.pdbx_description
1 polymer ?
#
loop_
_entity_poly.entity_id
_entity_poly.type
_entity_poly.pdbx_seq_one_letter_code
_entity_poly.pdbx_strand_id
1 'polypeptide(L)'
;MSTRKGQGIRFDTLLDQTKDEVLKTMDSTATTAVHGDERSKVADQLALSYLYFELLKQPRSSLISLVNFAKNRDRSGMKMQYAHARISSLKSKFGLVTTNDEFLHEQHFPPSLVDSLLGQHSPEQQKLIHSLFSLFEKYPSVISNCHEQIESSFLAAYASNLTSLVNSAWKSLPVLNQQNSDLAKFRLAIFMHSQEILADSLRIFGLEPLHRL
;
A
#
# COMPACT_ATOMS: atom_id res chain seq x y z
N MET A 1 -8.50 30.33 1.00
CA MET A 1 -7.16 30.96 1.04
C MET A 1 -7.26 32.42 0.63
N SER A 2 -6.67 33.36 1.38
CA SER A 2 -6.70 34.80 1.03
C SER A 2 -5.37 35.23 0.44
N THR A 3 -5.34 35.47 -0.86
CA THR A 3 -4.18 36.01 -1.58
C THR A 3 -3.81 37.42 -1.12
N ARG A 4 -4.82 38.24 -0.80
CA ARG A 4 -4.63 39.62 -0.31
C ARG A 4 -3.96 39.72 1.07
N LYS A 5 -4.04 38.67 1.89
CA LYS A 5 -3.39 38.60 3.21
C LYS A 5 -2.06 37.81 3.19
N GLY A 6 -1.62 37.31 2.03
CA GLY A 6 -0.43 36.46 1.92
C GLY A 6 -0.56 35.09 2.61
N GLN A 7 -1.78 34.64 2.91
CA GLN A 7 -2.05 33.40 3.68
C GLN A 7 -2.22 32.15 2.78
N GLY A 8 -1.85 32.23 1.50
CA GLY A 8 -1.88 31.09 0.58
C GLY A 8 -0.58 30.30 0.65
N ILE A 9 -0.64 29.01 0.99
CA ILE A 9 0.50 28.10 0.85
C ILE A 9 0.48 27.59 -0.60
N ARG A 10 1.62 27.70 -1.29
CA ARG A 10 1.76 27.16 -2.64
C ARG A 10 2.04 25.66 -2.58
N PHE A 11 1.52 24.92 -3.56
CA PHE A 11 1.66 23.45 -3.59
C PHE A 11 3.10 23.00 -3.79
N ASP A 12 3.88 23.71 -4.62
CA ASP A 12 5.32 23.48 -4.83
C ASP A 12 6.08 23.55 -3.49
N THR A 13 5.86 24.60 -2.69
CA THR A 13 6.46 24.74 -1.36
C THR A 13 6.07 23.60 -0.42
N LEU A 14 4.81 23.16 -0.46
CA LEU A 14 4.34 22.06 0.37
C LEU A 14 4.98 20.71 -0.06
N LEU A 15 5.14 20.50 -1.36
CA LEU A 15 5.78 19.31 -1.91
C LEU A 15 7.26 19.25 -1.50
N ASP A 16 7.99 20.35 -1.64
CA ASP A 16 9.40 20.44 -1.25
C ASP A 16 9.58 20.16 0.25
N GLN A 17 8.77 20.78 1.10
CA GLN A 17 8.79 20.53 2.54
C GLN A 17 8.48 19.06 2.89
N THR A 18 7.54 18.45 2.18
CA THR A 18 7.18 17.04 2.39
C THR A 18 8.31 16.12 1.94
N LYS A 19 8.95 16.42 0.80
CA LYS A 19 10.10 15.69 0.28
C LYS A 19 11.27 15.73 1.26
N ASP A 20 11.57 16.88 1.85
CA ASP A 20 12.62 17.00 2.86
C ASP A 20 12.37 16.10 4.08
N GLU A 21 11.13 16.03 4.56
CA GLU A 21 10.75 15.13 5.65
C GLU A 21 10.82 13.64 5.27
N VAL A 22 10.49 13.31 4.01
CA VAL A 22 10.68 11.96 3.46
C VAL A 22 12.16 11.60 3.42
N LEU A 23 13.02 12.48 2.92
CA LEU A 23 14.47 12.26 2.83
C LEU A 23 15.08 12.00 4.22
N LYS A 24 14.72 12.79 5.24
CA LYS A 24 15.11 12.56 6.64
C LYS A 24 14.65 11.19 7.16
N THR A 25 13.46 10.76 6.77
CA THR A 25 12.92 9.45 7.16
C THR A 25 13.70 8.31 6.49
N MET A 26 14.05 8.46 5.21
CA MET A 26 14.88 7.50 4.49
C MET A 26 16.28 7.42 5.11
N ASP A 27 16.89 8.55 5.48
CA ASP A 27 18.24 8.57 6.09
C ASP A 27 18.30 7.88 7.45
N SER A 28 17.20 7.92 8.21
CA SER A 28 17.10 7.23 9.50
C SER A 28 16.70 5.76 9.39
N THR A 29 16.36 5.27 8.19
CA THR A 29 15.91 3.90 7.96
C THR A 29 17.03 3.05 7.37
N ALA A 30 17.58 2.13 8.17
CA ALA A 30 18.69 1.27 7.76
C ALA A 30 18.41 0.34 6.57
N THR A 31 17.13 0.13 6.21
CA THR A 31 16.71 -0.77 5.13
C THR A 31 16.47 -0.07 3.79
N THR A 32 16.71 1.24 3.69
CA THR A 32 16.57 1.97 2.42
C THR A 32 17.59 1.46 1.40
N ALA A 33 17.10 0.98 0.26
CA ALA A 33 17.91 0.31 -0.75
C ALA A 33 18.19 1.18 -1.99
N VAL A 34 17.78 2.45 -1.98
CA VAL A 34 17.92 3.41 -3.10
C VAL A 34 18.91 4.52 -2.76
N HIS A 35 19.72 4.92 -3.74
CA HIS A 35 20.80 5.89 -3.58
C HIS A 35 20.89 6.86 -4.78
N GLY A 36 21.67 7.94 -4.65
CA GLY A 36 21.91 8.90 -5.73
C GLY A 36 20.62 9.51 -6.31
N ASP A 37 20.53 9.61 -7.64
CA ASP A 37 19.39 10.22 -8.34
C ASP A 37 18.08 9.44 -8.15
N GLU A 38 18.15 8.12 -8.00
CA GLU A 38 16.99 7.27 -7.73
C GLU A 38 16.34 7.64 -6.40
N ARG A 39 17.16 7.93 -5.38
CA ARG A 39 16.69 8.34 -4.05
C ARG A 39 15.83 9.61 -4.11
N SER A 40 16.26 10.61 -4.89
CA SER A 40 15.46 11.84 -5.03
C SER A 40 14.11 11.57 -5.69
N LYS A 41 14.09 10.76 -6.76
CA LYS A 41 12.84 10.42 -7.46
C LYS A 41 11.88 9.63 -6.58
N VAL A 42 12.39 8.67 -5.81
CA VAL A 42 11.61 7.92 -4.82
C VAL A 42 11.05 8.85 -3.74
N ALA A 43 11.85 9.78 -3.24
CA ALA A 43 11.40 10.75 -2.26
C ALA A 43 10.27 11.65 -2.80
N ASP A 44 10.38 12.08 -4.07
CA ASP A 44 9.32 12.83 -4.75
C ASP A 44 8.02 12.02 -4.84
N GLN A 45 8.10 10.75 -5.24
CA GLN A 45 6.91 9.89 -5.34
C GLN A 45 6.28 9.59 -3.99
N LEU A 46 7.08 9.38 -2.95
CA LEU A 46 6.57 9.21 -1.58
C LEU A 46 5.91 10.50 -1.06
N ALA A 47 6.47 11.67 -1.35
CA ALA A 47 5.88 12.95 -0.98
C ALA A 47 4.56 13.20 -1.73
N LEU A 48 4.51 12.93 -3.03
CA LEU A 48 3.26 12.98 -3.80
C LEU A 48 2.22 12.01 -3.28
N SER A 49 2.62 10.76 -3.00
CA SER A 49 1.72 9.73 -2.47
C SER A 49 1.13 10.14 -1.14
N TYR A 50 1.93 10.77 -0.28
CA TYR A 50 1.46 11.35 0.97
C TYR A 50 0.40 12.45 0.72
N LEU A 51 0.74 13.47 -0.08
CA LEU A 51 -0.13 14.62 -0.31
C LEU A 51 -1.44 14.23 -1.00
N TYR A 52 -1.37 13.42 -2.06
CA TYR A 52 -2.55 12.97 -2.81
C TYR A 52 -3.45 12.13 -1.93
N PHE A 53 -2.91 11.18 -1.16
CA PHE A 53 -3.71 10.36 -0.28
C PHE A 53 -4.43 11.21 0.79
N GLU A 54 -3.73 12.16 1.40
CA GLU A 54 -4.33 13.06 2.39
C GLU A 54 -5.46 13.93 1.80
N LEU A 55 -5.36 14.29 0.52
CA LEU A 55 -6.43 15.00 -0.20
C LEU A 55 -7.61 14.07 -0.51
N LEU A 56 -7.34 12.90 -1.07
CA LEU A 56 -8.34 11.98 -1.60
C LEU A 56 -9.09 11.19 -0.52
N LYS A 57 -8.53 11.10 0.69
CA LYS A 57 -9.21 10.45 1.84
C LYS A 57 -10.32 11.28 2.44
N GLN A 58 -10.39 12.57 2.11
CA GLN A 58 -11.47 13.45 2.55
C GLN A 58 -12.61 13.41 1.52
N PRO A 59 -13.88 13.48 1.96
CA PRO A 59 -14.99 13.67 1.03
C PRO A 59 -14.80 14.93 0.20
N ARG A 60 -15.23 14.92 -1.06
CA ARG A 60 -15.07 16.05 -1.99
C ARG A 60 -15.68 17.36 -1.49
N SER A 61 -16.73 17.29 -0.68
CA SER A 61 -17.39 18.46 -0.08
C SER A 61 -16.65 19.04 1.14
N SER A 62 -15.63 18.35 1.64
CA SER A 62 -14.89 18.75 2.84
C SER A 62 -13.91 19.90 2.55
N LEU A 63 -13.76 20.79 3.53
CA LEU A 63 -12.73 21.82 3.49
C LEU A 63 -11.38 21.24 3.92
N ILE A 64 -10.43 21.19 2.99
CA ILE A 64 -9.10 20.66 3.27
C ILE A 64 -8.18 21.78 3.74
N SER A 65 -7.62 21.62 4.94
CA SER A 65 -6.62 22.54 5.48
C SER A 65 -5.20 21.99 5.26
N LEU A 66 -4.44 22.64 4.39
CA LEU A 66 -3.05 22.28 4.09
C LEU A 66 -2.04 22.76 5.15
N VAL A 67 -2.47 23.60 6.10
CA VAL A 67 -1.59 24.32 7.03
C VAL A 67 -0.80 23.39 7.96
N ASN A 68 -1.28 22.16 8.16
CA ASN A 68 -0.64 21.15 9.01
C ASN A 68 -0.25 19.86 8.28
N PHE A 69 -0.34 19.82 6.95
CA PHE A 69 -0.05 18.61 6.17
C PHE A 69 1.38 18.10 6.45
N ALA A 70 2.41 18.94 6.32
CA ALA A 70 3.79 18.51 6.58
C ALA A 70 4.04 18.01 8.02
N LYS A 71 3.20 18.40 8.99
CA LYS A 71 3.32 18.00 10.41
C LYS A 71 2.47 16.80 10.78
N ASN A 72 1.55 16.37 9.91
CA ASN A 72 0.67 15.25 10.20
C ASN A 72 1.47 13.94 10.16
N ARG A 73 1.39 13.17 11.25
CA ARG A 73 2.13 11.91 11.42
C ARG A 73 1.46 10.73 10.71
N ASP A 74 0.22 10.89 10.26
CA ASP A 74 -0.47 9.85 9.51
C ASP A 74 0.06 9.74 8.08
N ARG A 75 1.09 8.90 7.91
CA ARG A 75 1.78 8.71 6.62
C ARG A 75 1.12 7.61 5.76
N SER A 76 -0.21 7.52 5.76
CA SER A 76 -0.94 6.40 5.14
C SER A 76 -0.62 6.20 3.65
N GLY A 77 -0.55 7.28 2.85
CA GLY A 77 -0.12 7.20 1.44
C GLY A 77 1.30 6.65 1.25
N MET A 78 2.24 7.01 2.13
CA MET A 78 3.59 6.41 2.10
C MET A 78 3.55 4.94 2.54
N LYS A 79 2.75 4.60 3.57
CA LYS A 79 2.63 3.21 4.04
C LYS A 79 2.14 2.26 2.93
N MET A 80 1.26 2.75 2.04
CA MET A 80 0.84 1.99 0.85
C MET A 80 2.04 1.68 -0.04
N GLN A 81 2.85 2.69 -0.38
CA GLN A 81 4.06 2.53 -1.18
C GLN A 81 5.06 1.58 -0.51
N TYR A 82 5.28 1.72 0.80
CA TYR A 82 6.14 0.80 1.57
C TYR A 82 5.64 -0.64 1.54
N ALA A 83 4.34 -0.86 1.70
CA ALA A 83 3.77 -2.21 1.61
C ALA A 83 3.97 -2.80 0.21
N HIS A 84 3.65 -2.03 -0.84
CA HIS A 84 3.81 -2.46 -2.22
C HIS A 84 5.27 -2.78 -2.60
N ALA A 85 6.24 -1.95 -2.22
CA ALA A 85 7.66 -2.17 -2.48
C ALA A 85 8.24 -3.36 -1.68
N ARG A 86 7.80 -3.56 -0.43
CA ARG A 86 8.22 -4.71 0.38
C ARG A 86 7.77 -6.02 -0.23
N ILE A 87 6.54 -6.08 -0.76
CA ILE A 87 6.05 -7.28 -1.44
C ILE A 87 6.81 -7.51 -2.75
N SER A 88 7.18 -6.45 -3.49
CA SER A 88 8.04 -6.57 -4.68
C SER A 88 9.39 -7.21 -4.32
N SER A 89 9.99 -6.75 -3.21
CA SER A 89 11.24 -7.33 -2.69
C SER A 89 11.06 -8.77 -2.23
N LEU A 90 9.92 -9.12 -1.63
CA LEU A 90 9.61 -10.49 -1.21
C LEU A 90 9.55 -11.43 -2.41
N LYS A 91 8.87 -11.04 -3.49
CA LYS A 91 8.79 -11.83 -4.72
C LYS A 91 10.18 -12.12 -5.30
N SER A 92 11.01 -11.09 -5.40
CA SER A 92 12.39 -11.23 -5.89
C SER A 92 13.19 -12.19 -5.02
N LYS A 93 13.08 -12.09 -3.68
CA LYS A 93 13.75 -13.01 -2.73
C LYS A 93 13.20 -14.43 -2.77
N PHE A 94 11.93 -14.61 -3.11
CA PHE A 94 11.33 -15.93 -3.31
C PHE A 94 11.80 -16.59 -4.62
N GLY A 95 12.45 -15.83 -5.51
CA GLY A 95 12.93 -16.34 -6.80
C GLY A 95 11.85 -16.37 -7.89
N LEU A 96 10.78 -15.58 -7.74
CA LEU A 96 9.76 -15.48 -8.79
C LEU A 96 10.33 -14.75 -10.01
N VAL A 97 10.20 -15.37 -11.18
CA VAL A 97 10.52 -14.76 -12.49
C VAL A 97 9.25 -14.40 -13.26
N THR A 98 8.10 -14.97 -12.87
CA THR A 98 6.79 -14.79 -13.50
C THR A 98 6.06 -13.54 -13.00
N THR A 99 5.06 -13.10 -13.76
CA THR A 99 4.13 -12.04 -13.33
C THR A 99 3.23 -12.50 -12.18
N ASN A 100 2.54 -11.57 -11.52
CA ASN A 100 1.62 -11.98 -10.46
C ASN A 100 0.48 -12.84 -11.02
N ASP A 101 -0.12 -12.41 -12.13
CA ASP A 101 -1.19 -13.13 -12.80
C ASP A 101 -0.77 -14.56 -13.16
N GLU A 102 0.40 -14.73 -13.78
CA GLU A 102 0.95 -16.05 -14.12
C GLU A 102 1.07 -16.95 -12.88
N PHE A 103 1.69 -16.44 -11.80
CA PHE A 103 1.84 -17.22 -10.58
C PHE A 103 0.49 -17.58 -9.96
N LEU A 104 -0.43 -16.60 -9.85
CA LEU A 104 -1.75 -16.82 -9.26
C LEU A 104 -2.60 -17.78 -10.11
N HIS A 105 -2.45 -17.77 -11.43
CA HIS A 105 -3.10 -18.73 -12.33
C HIS A 105 -2.49 -20.13 -12.25
N GLU A 106 -1.16 -20.24 -12.13
CA GLU A 106 -0.45 -21.51 -11.97
C GLU A 106 -0.75 -22.17 -10.62
N GLN A 107 -0.97 -21.39 -9.57
CA GLN A 107 -1.33 -21.93 -8.27
C GLN A 107 -2.79 -22.38 -8.24
N HIS A 108 -3.00 -23.69 -8.16
CA HIS A 108 -4.31 -24.25 -7.87
C HIS A 108 -4.45 -24.58 -6.39
N PHE A 109 -5.25 -23.80 -5.67
CA PHE A 109 -5.61 -24.06 -4.27
C PHE A 109 -7.06 -24.59 -4.18
N PRO A 110 -7.28 -25.92 -4.28
CA PRO A 110 -8.62 -26.46 -4.10
C PRO A 110 -9.13 -26.21 -2.67
N PRO A 111 -10.44 -26.12 -2.44
CA PRO A 111 -10.99 -25.79 -1.12
C PRO A 111 -10.44 -26.65 0.03
N SER A 112 -10.27 -27.96 -0.19
CA SER A 112 -9.70 -28.87 0.80
C SER A 112 -8.24 -28.56 1.17
N LEU A 113 -7.44 -28.10 0.20
CA LEU A 113 -6.06 -27.67 0.47
C LEU A 113 -6.06 -26.33 1.22
N VAL A 114 -6.94 -25.40 0.85
CA VAL A 114 -7.08 -24.12 1.56
C VAL A 114 -7.43 -24.35 3.03
N ASP A 115 -8.41 -25.22 3.32
CA ASP A 115 -8.80 -25.55 4.70
C ASP A 115 -7.63 -26.16 5.48
N SER A 116 -6.86 -27.07 4.87
CA SER A 116 -5.67 -27.66 5.47
C SER A 116 -4.57 -26.62 5.76
N LEU A 117 -4.33 -25.70 4.82
CA LEU A 117 -3.33 -24.63 4.97
C LEU A 117 -3.76 -23.59 5.99
N LEU A 118 -5.05 -23.24 6.05
CA LEU A 118 -5.61 -22.37 7.09
C LEU A 118 -5.49 -23.02 8.48
N GLY A 119 -5.71 -24.33 8.57
CA GLY A 119 -5.53 -25.10 9.82
C GLY A 119 -4.11 -25.07 10.39
N GLN A 120 -3.10 -24.73 9.59
CA GLN A 120 -1.71 -24.57 10.04
C GLN A 120 -1.41 -23.19 10.65
N HIS A 121 -2.40 -22.30 10.71
CA HIS A 121 -2.28 -20.96 11.28
C HIS A 121 -2.91 -20.89 12.67
N SER A 122 -2.39 -20.00 13.54
CA SER A 122 -3.03 -19.69 14.82
C SER A 122 -4.41 -19.03 14.62
N PRO A 123 -5.30 -19.04 15.62
CA PRO A 123 -6.60 -18.38 15.51
C PRO A 123 -6.52 -16.90 15.14
N GLU A 124 -5.50 -16.18 15.61
CA GLU A 124 -5.26 -14.77 15.28
C GLU A 124 -4.82 -14.60 13.81
N GLN A 125 -3.95 -15.47 13.32
CA GLN A 125 -3.52 -15.48 11.92
C GLN A 125 -4.68 -15.83 10.98
N GLN A 126 -5.52 -16.80 11.34
CA GLN A 126 -6.72 -17.13 10.57
C GLN A 126 -7.68 -15.93 10.47
N LYS A 127 -7.98 -15.26 11.60
CA LYS A 127 -8.80 -14.03 11.59
C LYS A 127 -8.23 -12.96 10.66
N LEU A 128 -6.91 -12.78 10.67
CA LEU A 128 -6.23 -11.84 9.80
C LEU A 128 -6.36 -12.21 8.31
N ILE A 129 -6.16 -13.49 7.97
CA ILE A 129 -6.32 -13.99 6.60
C ILE A 129 -7.76 -13.83 6.12
N HIS A 130 -8.75 -14.19 6.95
CA HIS A 130 -10.17 -13.99 6.62
C HIS A 130 -10.51 -12.50 6.43
N SER A 131 -9.91 -11.61 7.21
CA SER A 131 -10.11 -10.17 7.05
C SER A 131 -9.56 -9.66 5.71
N LEU A 132 -8.40 -10.17 5.29
CA LEU A 132 -7.82 -9.87 3.97
C LEU A 132 -8.71 -10.40 2.84
N PHE A 133 -9.15 -11.65 2.91
CA PHE A 133 -10.07 -12.23 1.91
C PHE A 133 -11.38 -11.45 1.80
N SER A 134 -11.95 -11.01 2.93
CA SER A 134 -13.14 -10.16 2.92
C SER A 134 -12.88 -8.81 2.24
N LEU A 135 -11.68 -8.24 2.37
CA LEU A 135 -11.33 -7.02 1.63
C LEU A 135 -11.14 -7.28 0.13
N PHE A 136 -10.54 -8.40 -0.25
CA PHE A 136 -10.36 -8.74 -1.67
C PHE A 136 -11.71 -8.87 -2.37
N GLU A 137 -12.66 -9.60 -1.76
CA GLU A 137 -14.02 -9.74 -2.27
C GLU A 137 -14.76 -8.40 -2.39
N LYS A 138 -14.50 -7.47 -1.45
CA LYS A 138 -15.14 -6.14 -1.46
C LYS A 138 -14.55 -5.18 -2.49
N TYR A 139 -13.35 -5.43 -3.01
CA TYR A 139 -12.67 -4.46 -3.87
C TYR A 139 -13.52 -4.02 -5.09
N PRO A 140 -14.14 -4.92 -5.86
CA PRO A 140 -14.96 -4.52 -7.01
C PRO A 140 -16.14 -3.63 -6.62
N SER A 141 -16.81 -3.90 -5.50
CA SER A 141 -17.94 -3.09 -5.04
C SER A 141 -17.50 -1.72 -4.53
N VAL A 142 -16.30 -1.61 -3.92
CA VAL A 142 -15.71 -0.32 -3.58
C VAL A 142 -15.47 0.52 -4.84
N ILE A 143 -14.93 -0.09 -5.91
CA ILE A 143 -14.70 0.62 -7.18
C ILE A 143 -16.03 1.07 -7.81
N SER A 144 -17.04 0.20 -7.86
CA SER A 144 -18.37 0.59 -8.35
C SER A 144 -18.96 1.75 -7.55
N ASN A 145 -18.86 1.72 -6.22
CA ASN A 145 -19.36 2.80 -5.38
C ASN A 145 -18.58 4.11 -5.58
N CYS A 146 -17.26 4.06 -5.76
CA CYS A 146 -16.45 5.24 -6.11
C CYS A 146 -16.93 5.88 -7.42
N HIS A 147 -17.25 5.06 -8.42
CA HIS A 147 -17.73 5.51 -9.71
C HIS A 147 -19.14 6.12 -9.61
N GLU A 148 -20.09 5.41 -8.97
CA GLU A 148 -21.48 5.87 -8.83
C GLU A 148 -21.60 7.18 -8.05
N GLN A 149 -20.81 7.34 -6.99
CA GLN A 149 -20.85 8.52 -6.12
C GLN A 149 -19.85 9.62 -6.53
N ILE A 150 -18.95 9.33 -7.48
CA ILE A 150 -17.85 10.21 -7.90
C ILE A 150 -17.06 10.67 -6.67
N GLU A 151 -16.62 9.70 -5.87
CA GLU A 151 -16.04 9.94 -4.55
C GLU A 151 -14.87 8.98 -4.26
N SER A 152 -13.65 9.53 -4.20
CA SER A 152 -12.42 8.77 -4.02
C SER A 152 -12.18 8.33 -2.57
N SER A 153 -12.82 8.98 -1.60
CA SER A 153 -12.60 8.69 -0.18
C SER A 153 -12.97 7.26 0.22
N PHE A 154 -13.91 6.63 -0.50
CA PHE A 154 -14.22 5.20 -0.32
C PHE A 154 -13.01 4.32 -0.64
N LEU A 155 -12.35 4.54 -1.77
CA LEU A 155 -11.13 3.80 -2.14
C LEU A 155 -9.98 4.12 -1.21
N ALA A 156 -9.81 5.38 -0.79
CA ALA A 156 -8.76 5.75 0.16
C ALA A 156 -8.94 5.08 1.52
N ALA A 157 -10.16 5.03 2.05
CA ALA A 157 -10.48 4.33 3.30
C ALA A 157 -10.21 2.82 3.16
N TYR A 158 -10.65 2.22 2.05
CA TYR A 158 -10.39 0.82 1.74
C TYR A 158 -8.88 0.52 1.67
N ALA A 159 -8.12 1.30 0.90
CA ALA A 159 -6.70 1.08 0.69
C ALA A 159 -5.88 1.27 1.98
N SER A 160 -6.28 2.21 2.84
CA SER A 160 -5.69 2.38 4.19
C SER A 160 -5.92 1.14 5.05
N ASN A 161 -7.14 0.61 5.06
CA ASN A 161 -7.47 -0.60 5.81
C ASN A 161 -6.68 -1.81 5.29
N LEU A 162 -6.66 -2.03 3.97
CA LEU A 162 -5.88 -3.09 3.34
C LEU A 162 -4.39 -2.97 3.72
N THR A 163 -3.82 -1.78 3.64
CA THR A 163 -2.42 -1.52 4.01
C THR A 163 -2.14 -1.85 5.48
N SER A 164 -3.07 -1.54 6.38
CA SER A 164 -2.95 -1.88 7.80
C SER A 164 -2.93 -3.40 8.03
N LEU A 165 -3.83 -4.13 7.37
CA LEU A 165 -3.88 -5.59 7.45
C LEU A 165 -2.65 -6.24 6.82
N VAL A 166 -2.19 -5.75 5.67
CA VAL A 166 -0.96 -6.24 5.01
C VAL A 166 0.26 -6.03 5.92
N ASN A 167 0.38 -4.87 6.57
CA ASN A 167 1.48 -4.62 7.51
C ASN A 167 1.42 -5.52 8.75
N SER A 168 0.21 -5.89 9.19
CA SER A 168 0.01 -6.85 10.26
C SER A 168 0.38 -8.27 9.81
N ALA A 169 -0.03 -8.65 8.60
CA ALA A 169 0.26 -9.94 7.98
C ALA A 169 1.75 -10.12 7.72
N TRP A 170 2.45 -9.07 7.30
CA TRP A 170 3.88 -9.09 7.08
C TRP A 170 4.68 -9.54 8.32
N LYS A 171 4.19 -9.22 9.52
CA LYS A 171 4.82 -9.62 10.79
C LYS A 171 4.43 -11.02 11.22
N SER A 172 3.22 -11.47 10.90
CA SER A 172 2.65 -12.71 11.42
C SER A 172 2.71 -13.89 10.45
N LEU A 173 2.87 -13.66 9.15
CA LEU A 173 2.83 -14.68 8.10
C LEU A 173 4.18 -14.74 7.37
N PRO A 174 5.22 -15.35 7.95
CA PRO A 174 6.51 -15.50 7.29
C PRO A 174 6.38 -16.38 6.04
N VAL A 175 6.95 -15.90 4.93
CA VAL A 175 6.95 -16.59 3.62
C VAL A 175 8.29 -17.26 3.35
N LEU A 176 9.39 -16.51 3.53
CA LEU A 176 10.74 -17.04 3.32
C LEU A 176 11.07 -18.08 4.41
N ASN A 177 11.91 -19.06 4.05
CA ASN A 177 12.39 -20.13 4.93
C ASN A 177 11.27 -21.01 5.54
N GLN A 178 10.07 -21.00 4.96
CA GLN A 178 9.01 -21.94 5.34
C GLN A 178 9.32 -23.33 4.79
N GLN A 179 9.31 -24.33 5.67
CA GLN A 179 9.57 -25.73 5.31
C GLN A 179 8.46 -26.31 4.43
N ASN A 180 7.21 -25.90 4.69
CA ASN A 180 6.07 -26.27 3.87
C ASN A 180 5.99 -25.32 2.65
N SER A 181 6.35 -25.84 1.47
CA SER A 181 6.29 -25.11 0.20
C SER A 181 4.88 -24.58 -0.11
N ASP A 182 3.83 -25.38 0.13
CA ASP A 182 2.46 -24.99 -0.21
C ASP A 182 1.97 -23.88 0.71
N LEU A 183 2.36 -23.92 1.99
CA LEU A 183 2.09 -22.84 2.94
C LEU A 183 2.83 -21.55 2.56
N ALA A 184 4.07 -21.66 2.09
CA ALA A 184 4.85 -20.52 1.62
C ALA A 184 4.18 -19.86 0.40
N LYS A 185 3.81 -20.68 -0.60
CA LYS A 185 3.12 -20.24 -1.81
C LYS A 185 1.74 -19.64 -1.52
N PHE A 186 0.99 -20.23 -0.60
CA PHE A 186 -0.32 -19.72 -0.17
C PHE A 186 -0.20 -18.33 0.48
N ARG A 187 0.73 -18.17 1.43
CA ARG A 187 0.99 -16.85 2.05
C ARG A 187 1.48 -15.84 1.02
N LEU A 188 2.35 -16.27 0.10
CA LEU A 188 2.84 -15.43 -0.98
C LEU A 188 1.71 -14.95 -1.90
N ALA A 189 0.77 -15.84 -2.26
CA ALA A 189 -0.40 -15.50 -3.07
C ALA A 189 -1.25 -14.41 -2.40
N ILE A 190 -1.46 -14.48 -1.08
CA ILE A 190 -2.15 -13.42 -0.32
C ILE A 190 -1.44 -12.07 -0.46
N PHE A 191 -0.12 -12.03 -0.32
CA PHE A 191 0.65 -10.80 -0.48
C PHE A 191 0.63 -10.29 -1.92
N MET A 192 0.76 -11.17 -2.91
CA MET A 192 0.76 -10.79 -4.33
C MET A 192 -0.58 -10.18 -4.75
N HIS A 193 -1.69 -10.78 -4.34
CA HIS A 193 -3.00 -10.22 -4.63
C HIS A 193 -3.23 -8.89 -3.90
N SER A 194 -2.77 -8.78 -2.64
CA SER A 194 -2.78 -7.48 -1.93
C SER A 194 -1.97 -6.42 -2.67
N GLN A 195 -0.83 -6.80 -3.25
CA GLN A 195 0.03 -5.90 -4.00
C GLN A 195 -0.65 -5.39 -5.27
N GLU A 196 -1.36 -6.23 -6.01
CA GLU A 196 -2.13 -5.82 -7.20
C GLU A 196 -3.17 -4.77 -6.85
N ILE A 197 -3.99 -5.03 -5.83
CA ILE A 197 -5.03 -4.11 -5.37
C ILE A 197 -4.42 -2.77 -4.91
N LEU A 198 -3.28 -2.81 -4.21
CA LEU A 198 -2.58 -1.60 -3.81
C LEU A 198 -2.01 -0.84 -5.01
N ALA A 199 -1.45 -1.54 -6.00
CA ALA A 199 -0.94 -0.93 -7.22
C ALA A 199 -2.06 -0.26 -8.02
N ASP A 200 -3.20 -0.92 -8.16
CA ASP A 200 -4.36 -0.38 -8.85
C ASP A 200 -4.95 0.82 -8.11
N SER A 201 -5.04 0.74 -6.78
CA SER A 201 -5.47 1.88 -5.96
C SER A 201 -4.55 3.09 -6.14
N LEU A 202 -3.23 2.88 -6.14
CA LEU A 202 -2.25 3.94 -6.39
C LEU A 202 -2.42 4.55 -7.79
N ARG A 203 -2.57 3.71 -8.83
CA ARG A 203 -2.81 4.18 -10.21
C ARG A 203 -4.10 4.98 -10.35
N ILE A 204 -5.18 4.55 -9.70
CA ILE A 204 -6.46 5.28 -9.68
C ILE A 204 -6.29 6.64 -9.00
N PHE A 205 -5.47 6.74 -7.96
CA PHE A 205 -5.11 8.02 -7.34
C PHE A 205 -4.19 8.91 -8.21
N GLY A 206 -3.74 8.42 -9.36
CA GLY A 206 -2.78 9.13 -10.23
C GLY A 206 -1.33 9.01 -9.76
N LEU A 207 -1.02 8.00 -8.95
CA LEU A 207 0.31 7.75 -8.39
C LEU A 207 0.98 6.56 -9.07
N GLU A 208 2.31 6.58 -9.14
CA GLU A 208 3.11 5.45 -9.62
C GLU A 208 3.41 4.47 -8.48
N PRO A 209 3.11 3.17 -8.61
CA PRO A 209 3.48 2.17 -7.62
C PRO A 209 5.00 1.94 -7.57
N LEU A 210 5.59 2.15 -6.39
CA LEU A 210 7.03 1.97 -6.18
C LEU A 210 7.39 0.51 -5.93
N HIS A 211 8.34 -0.01 -6.70
CA HIS A 211 8.81 -1.40 -6.55
C HIS A 211 10.04 -1.54 -5.65
N ARG A 212 10.76 -0.44 -5.37
CA ARG A 212 11.97 -0.40 -4.56
C ARG A 212 12.02 0.89 -3.75
N LEU A 213 12.47 0.78 -2.49
CA LEU A 213 12.53 1.85 -1.49
C LEU A 213 13.79 1.74 -0.63
#